data_AF-A0A7U6KSF2-F1
#
_entry.id   AF-A0A7U6KSF2-F1
#
_cell.length_a   1.000
_cell.length_b   1.000
_cell.length_c   1.000
_cell.angle_alpha   90.00
_cell.angle_beta   90.00
_cell.angle_gamma   90.00
#
_symmetry.space_group_name_H-M   'P 1'
#
loop_
_entity.id
_entity.type
_entity.pdbx_description
1 polymer ?
#
loop_
_entity_poly.entity_id
_entity_poly.type
_entity_poly.pdbx_seq_one_letter_code
_entity_poly.pdbx_strand_id
1 'polypeptide(L)'
;MLVDATNYMTLYTYDKDSMNKSDCGTACQVVWPIFQAPSNAKASGQFAAFKREDGKYQWAMNGKPLYFYANDTKMGDKDGDDKFDVWHVIPTK
;
A
#
# COMPACT_ATOMS: atom_id res chain seq x y z
N MET A 1 -12.51 5.21 -3.54
CA MET A 1 -11.52 4.25 -3.02
C MET A 1 -10.35 4.25 -3.98
N LEU A 2 -9.12 4.32 -3.48
CA LEU A 2 -7.92 4.27 -4.32
C LEU A 2 -7.71 2.84 -4.82
N VAL A 3 -7.44 2.71 -6.12
CA VAL A 3 -7.14 1.44 -6.78
C VAL A 3 -5.90 1.57 -7.64
N ASP A 4 -5.19 0.46 -7.86
CA ASP A 4 -4.11 0.40 -8.85
C ASP A 4 -4.66 0.59 -10.28
N ALA A 5 -3.92 1.30 -11.12
CA ALA A 5 -4.31 1.58 -12.50
C ALA A 5 -4.15 0.38 -13.44
N THR A 6 -3.36 -0.63 -13.06
CA THR A 6 -3.06 -1.78 -13.93
C THR A 6 -4.10 -2.89 -13.79
N ASN A 7 -4.40 -3.26 -12.54
CA ASN A 7 -5.29 -4.39 -12.24
C ASN A 7 -6.58 -3.98 -11.50
N TYR A 8 -6.75 -2.69 -11.19
CA TYR A 8 -7.91 -2.15 -10.48
C TYR A 8 -8.15 -2.75 -9.09
N MET A 9 -7.10 -3.27 -8.46
CA MET A 9 -7.16 -3.79 -7.10
C MET A 9 -7.10 -2.65 -6.08
N THR A 10 -7.82 -2.83 -4.97
CA THR A 10 -7.89 -1.86 -3.88
C THR A 10 -6.54 -1.69 -3.19
N LEU A 11 -6.21 -0.45 -2.85
CA LEU A 11 -5.02 -0.10 -2.11
C LEU A 11 -5.35 0.29 -0.65
N TYR A 12 -4.46 -0.15 0.24
CA TYR A 12 -4.61 -0.03 1.68
C TYR A 12 -3.46 0.73 2.32
N THR A 13 -3.73 1.29 3.49
CA THR A 13 -2.71 1.81 4.40
C THR A 13 -2.72 1.06 5.72
N TYR A 14 -1.57 1.00 6.38
CA TYR A 14 -1.40 0.38 7.69
C TYR A 14 -1.17 1.45 8.76
N ASP A 15 -1.95 1.42 9.84
CA ASP A 15 -1.90 2.44 10.88
C ASP A 15 -0.60 2.46 11.67
N LYS A 16 0.11 1.34 11.74
CA LYS A 16 1.40 1.27 12.44
C LYS A 16 2.54 1.85 11.60
N ASP A 17 2.32 2.12 10.32
CA ASP A 17 3.36 2.72 9.48
C ASP A 17 3.62 4.19 9.87
N SER A 18 4.88 4.59 9.67
CA SER A 18 5.33 5.96 9.83
C SER A 18 5.48 6.66 8.48
N MET A 19 5.73 7.97 8.49
CA MET A 19 5.86 8.74 7.25
C MET A 19 6.97 8.18 6.36
N ASN A 20 6.59 7.69 5.18
CA ASN A 20 7.47 7.02 4.19
C ASN A 20 8.30 5.88 4.79
N LYS A 21 7.76 5.18 5.79
CA LYS A 21 8.39 4.02 6.41
C LYS A 21 7.33 2.98 6.77
N SER A 22 7.55 1.77 6.28
CA SER A 22 6.70 0.62 6.57
C SER A 22 7.21 -0.18 7.76
N ASP A 23 6.34 -0.51 8.70
CA ASP A 23 6.55 -1.50 9.76
C ASP A 23 6.01 -2.90 9.37
N CYS A 24 5.40 -3.03 8.20
CA CYS A 24 5.05 -4.33 7.59
C CYS A 24 6.33 -5.05 7.06
N GLY A 25 6.90 -5.94 7.88
CA GLY A 25 8.06 -6.77 7.54
C GLY A 25 7.74 -7.97 6.62
N THR A 26 8.71 -8.87 6.42
CA THR A 26 8.63 -9.99 5.45
C THR A 26 7.39 -10.87 5.59
N ALA A 27 7.03 -11.27 6.81
CA ALA A 27 5.85 -12.11 7.05
C ALA A 27 4.54 -11.36 6.78
N CYS A 28 4.49 -10.07 7.13
CA CYS A 28 3.35 -9.21 6.85
C CYS A 28 3.12 -9.06 5.33
N GLN A 29 4.19 -8.95 4.54
CA GLN A 29 4.13 -8.82 3.08
C GLN A 29 3.49 -10.02 2.36
N VAL A 30 3.41 -11.19 3.01
CA VAL A 30 2.71 -12.36 2.43
C VAL A 30 1.20 -12.09 2.35
N VAL A 31 0.65 -11.45 3.36
CA VAL A 31 -0.80 -11.12 3.44
C VAL A 31 -1.08 -9.73 2.89
N TRP A 32 -0.11 -8.83 3.03
CA TRP A 32 -0.18 -7.43 2.59
C TRP A 32 0.96 -7.10 1.63
N PRO A 33 0.91 -7.60 0.37
CA PRO A 33 1.95 -7.31 -0.60
C PRO A 33 2.12 -5.81 -0.79
N ILE A 34 3.36 -5.33 -0.85
CA ILE A 34 3.63 -3.92 -1.07
C ILE A 34 3.16 -3.48 -2.46
N PHE A 35 2.64 -2.26 -2.56
CA PHE A 35 2.49 -1.62 -3.87
C PHE A 35 3.86 -1.13 -4.34
N GLN A 36 4.55 -2.00 -5.08
CA GLN A 36 5.95 -1.81 -5.45
C GLN A 36 6.12 -0.63 -6.40
N ALA A 37 7.09 0.22 -6.11
CA ALA A 37 7.49 1.33 -6.97
C ALA A 37 8.74 0.98 -7.79
N PRO A 38 8.88 1.48 -9.03
CA PRO A 38 10.16 1.49 -9.73
C PRO A 38 11.23 2.24 -8.92
N SER A 39 12.50 1.81 -9.01
CA SER A 39 13.60 2.46 -8.28
C SER A 39 13.89 3.90 -8.74
N ASN A 40 13.51 4.24 -9.98
CA ASN A 40 13.61 5.58 -10.57
C ASN A 40 12.29 6.35 -10.51
N ALA A 41 11.29 5.85 -9.76
CA ALA A 41 10.02 6.51 -9.57
C ALA A 41 10.20 7.92 -8.99
N LYS A 42 9.53 8.90 -9.61
CA LYS A 42 9.49 10.27 -9.11
C LYS A 42 8.18 10.51 -8.36
N ALA A 43 8.24 11.34 -7.33
CA ALA A 43 7.04 11.82 -6.66
C ALA A 43 6.17 12.61 -7.64
N SER A 44 4.85 12.47 -7.49
CA SER A 44 3.85 13.16 -8.30
C SER A 44 2.57 13.36 -7.50
N GLY A 45 2.14 14.62 -7.37
CA GLY A 45 1.01 14.98 -6.52
C GLY A 45 1.19 14.48 -5.09
N GLN A 46 0.28 13.62 -4.65
CA GLN A 46 0.30 13.01 -3.32
C GLN A 46 1.15 11.73 -3.23
N PHE A 47 1.61 11.20 -4.37
CA PHE A 47 2.39 9.97 -4.43
C PHE A 47 3.88 10.25 -4.31
N ALA A 48 4.56 9.45 -3.50
CA ALA A 48 6.02 9.43 -3.39
C ALA A 48 6.50 7.98 -3.34
N ALA A 49 7.68 7.72 -3.91
CA ALA A 49 8.35 6.43 -3.76
C ALA A 49 9.44 6.55 -2.69
N PHE A 50 9.59 5.53 -1.86
CA PHE A 50 10.65 5.44 -0.86
C PHE A 50 11.31 4.06 -0.89
N LYS A 51 12.58 4.02 -0.48
CA LYS A 51 13.32 2.77 -0.33
C LYS A 51 13.08 2.20 1.06
N ARG A 52 12.61 0.96 1.14
CA ARG A 52 12.38 0.21 2.37
C ARG A 52 13.71 -0.34 2.92
N GLU A 53 13.68 -0.76 4.18
CA GLU A 53 14.83 -1.41 4.85
C GLU A 53 15.22 -2.74 4.18
N ASP A 54 14.25 -3.45 3.57
CA ASP A 54 14.47 -4.67 2.79
C ASP A 54 15.03 -4.42 1.37
N GLY A 55 15.31 -3.16 1.02
CA GLY A 55 15.92 -2.76 -0.24
C GLY A 55 14.93 -2.55 -1.40
N LYS A 56 13.65 -2.92 -1.24
CA LYS A 56 12.61 -2.68 -2.26
C LYS A 56 12.16 -1.22 -2.23
N TYR A 57 11.56 -0.78 -3.33
CA TYR A 57 10.90 0.52 -3.41
C TYR A 57 9.38 0.34 -3.30
N GLN A 58 8.72 1.22 -2.56
CA GLN A 58 7.28 1.18 -2.36
C GLN A 58 6.68 2.55 -2.57
N TRP A 59 5.46 2.57 -3.11
CA TRP A 59 4.66 3.78 -3.21
C TRP A 59 4.02 4.13 -1.87
N ALA A 60 4.02 5.41 -1.54
CA ALA A 60 3.26 6.00 -0.45
C ALA A 60 2.35 7.09 -1.01
N MET A 61 1.17 7.27 -0.41
CA MET A 61 0.29 8.41 -0.66
C MET A 61 0.20 9.27 0.60
N ASN A 62 0.50 10.56 0.49
CA ASN A 62 0.59 11.49 1.64
C ASN A 62 1.46 10.94 2.78
N GLY A 63 2.55 10.24 2.43
CA GLY A 63 3.46 9.63 3.39
C GLY A 63 2.99 8.30 3.98
N LYS A 64 1.79 7.79 3.66
CA LYS A 64 1.34 6.46 4.09
C LYS A 64 1.71 5.40 3.06
N PRO A 65 2.50 4.36 3.42
CA PRO A 65 2.84 3.27 2.51
C PRO A 65 1.59 2.53 2.01
N LEU A 66 1.63 2.11 0.74
CA LEU A 66 0.50 1.50 0.05
C LEU A 66 0.68 -0.01 -0.11
N TYR A 67 -0.38 -0.77 0.10
CA TYR A 67 -0.38 -2.23 0.03
C TYR A 67 -1.59 -2.75 -0.74
N PHE A 68 -1.44 -3.95 -1.29
CA PHE A 68 -2.55 -4.81 -1.68
C PHE A 68 -2.95 -5.73 -0.52
N TYR A 69 -4.11 -6.37 -0.65
CA TYR A 69 -4.51 -7.46 0.23
C TYR A 69 -4.51 -8.78 -0.54
N ALA A 70 -3.82 -9.80 -0.02
CA ALA A 70 -3.61 -11.06 -0.74
C ALA A 70 -4.89 -11.89 -0.99
N ASN A 71 -5.94 -11.66 -0.20
CA ASN A 71 -7.21 -12.36 -0.39
C ASN A 71 -8.19 -11.60 -1.28
N ASP A 72 -7.90 -10.36 -1.68
CA ASP A 72 -8.68 -9.70 -2.72
C ASP A 72 -8.35 -10.37 -4.07
N THR A 73 -9.37 -10.78 -4.81
CA THR A 73 -9.19 -11.55 -6.06
C THR A 73 -9.81 -10.90 -7.29
N LYS A 74 -10.70 -9.91 -7.10
CA LYS A 74 -11.35 -9.17 -8.19
C LYS A 74 -11.38 -7.68 -7.91
N MET A 75 -11.57 -6.90 -8.97
CA MET A 75 -11.83 -5.47 -8.91
C MET A 75 -12.94 -5.17 -7.91
N GLY A 76 -12.70 -4.15 -7.07
CA GLY A 76 -13.67 -3.67 -6.09
C GLY A 76 -13.76 -4.51 -4.81
N ASP A 77 -13.05 -5.64 -4.71
CA ASP A 77 -12.86 -6.31 -3.43
C ASP A 77 -12.22 -5.34 -2.44
N LYS A 78 -12.68 -5.40 -1.20
CA LYS A 78 -12.14 -4.58 -0.12
C LYS A 78 -12.05 -5.37 1.19
N ASP A 79 -11.78 -6.67 1.11
CA ASP A 79 -11.92 -7.59 2.25
C ASP A 79 -10.82 -7.39 3.31
N GLY A 80 -9.80 -6.60 2.99
CA GLY A 80 -8.76 -6.15 3.91
C GLY A 80 -9.18 -4.99 4.82
N ASP A 81 -10.28 -4.31 4.51
CA ASP A 81 -10.74 -3.13 5.27
C ASP A 81 -11.07 -3.53 6.72
N ASP A 82 -10.69 -2.69 7.68
CA ASP A 82 -10.83 -2.90 9.13
C ASP A 82 -10.17 -4.19 9.68
N LYS A 83 -9.29 -4.86 8.91
CA LYS A 83 -8.58 -6.03 9.44
C LYS A 83 -7.74 -5.65 10.65
N PHE A 84 -7.98 -6.35 11.75
CA PHE A 84 -7.31 -6.08 13.04
C PHE A 84 -7.40 -4.63 13.50
N ASP A 85 -8.42 -3.88 13.03
CA ASP A 85 -8.66 -2.47 13.32
C ASP A 85 -7.49 -1.51 12.93
N VAL A 86 -6.62 -1.92 12.00
CA VAL A 86 -5.39 -1.18 11.66
C VAL A 86 -5.12 -1.08 10.15
N TRP A 87 -5.96 -1.71 9.32
CA TRP A 87 -5.85 -1.68 7.86
C TRP A 87 -7.04 -0.96 7.27
N HIS A 88 -6.78 0.03 6.43
CA HIS A 88 -7.83 0.91 5.92
C HIS A 88 -7.73 1.08 4.42
N VAL A 89 -8.86 1.00 3.73
CA VAL A 89 -8.94 1.50 2.36
C VAL A 89 -8.73 3.00 2.33
N ILE A 90 -8.23 3.49 1.20
CA ILE A 90 -8.06 4.93 0.99
C ILE A 90 -9.31 5.46 0.30
N PRO A 91 -10.15 6.29 0.94
CA PRO A 91 -11.29 6.89 0.28
C PRO A 91 -10.81 7.90 -0.78
N THR A 92 -11.46 7.89 -1.94
CA THR A 92 -11.33 8.99 -2.91
C THR A 92 -12.45 9.96 -2.56
N LYS A 93 -12.10 11.21 -2.24
CA LYS A 93 -13.10 12.27 -2.15
C LYS A 93 -13.72 12.54 -3.52
#